data_AF-C8N6H9-F1
#
_entry.id   AF-C8N6H9-F1
#
_cell.length_a   1.000
_cell.length_b   1.000
_cell.length_c   1.000
_cell.angle_alpha   90.00
_cell.angle_beta   90.00
_cell.angle_gamma   90.00
#
_symmetry.space_group_name_H-M   'P 1'
#
loop_
_entity.id
_entity.type
_entity.pdbx_description
1 polymer ?
#
loop_
_entity_poly.entity_id
_entity_poly.type
_entity_poly.pdbx_seq_one_letter_code
_entity_poly.pdbx_strand_id
1 'polypeptide(L)'
;MDQAKKSLVKVSLNNETLQHPVVGTHGAAKIYMQPASAGTGIIAGGAMRAVFEVLGVKDVLAKCMGTRNPGNVVRATIAGLQKMTTAYEVAAKRGKPIEEVLANVE
;
A
#
# COMPACT_ATOMS: atom_id res chain seq x y z
N MET A 1 -16.13 13.30 10.55
CA MET A 1 -14.65 13.36 10.68
C MET A 1 -14.14 12.62 11.90
N ASP A 2 -14.86 12.61 13.02
CA ASP A 2 -14.38 12.00 14.27
C ASP A 2 -14.01 10.52 14.20
N GLN A 3 -14.70 9.74 13.37
CA GLN A 3 -14.41 8.30 13.24
C GLN A 3 -13.06 8.03 12.55
N ALA A 4 -12.65 8.87 11.60
CA ALA A 4 -11.37 8.73 10.90
C ALA A 4 -10.19 9.01 11.84
N LYS A 5 -10.31 10.06 12.67
CA LYS A 5 -9.29 10.41 13.69
C LYS A 5 -9.10 9.29 14.72
N LYS A 6 -10.17 8.57 15.07
CA LYS A 6 -10.13 7.44 16.02
C LYS A 6 -9.51 6.17 15.42
N SER A 7 -9.43 6.07 14.10
CA SER A 7 -9.03 4.84 13.38
C SER A 7 -7.78 5.06 12.53
N LEU A 8 -6.85 5.90 13.01
CA LEU A 8 -5.59 6.14 12.32
C LEU A 8 -4.71 4.90 12.34
N VAL A 9 -3.99 4.68 11.24
CA VAL A 9 -3.10 3.54 11.07
C VAL A 9 -1.77 4.03 10.54
N LYS A 10 -0.68 3.44 11.05
CA LYS A 10 0.66 3.72 10.57
C LYS A 10 0.98 2.81 9.39
N VAL A 11 1.51 3.39 8.32
CA VAL A 11 1.97 2.66 7.13
C VAL A 11 3.41 3.09 6.85
N SER A 12 4.30 2.11 6.68
CA SER A 12 5.73 2.34 6.50
C SER A 12 6.09 2.40 5.01
N LEU A 13 6.25 3.59 4.45
CA LEU A 13 6.63 3.79 3.05
C LEU A 13 8.14 3.59 2.81
N ASN A 14 8.50 3.28 1.57
CA ASN A 14 9.89 3.33 1.10
C ASN A 14 10.06 4.62 0.30
N ASN A 15 10.66 5.64 0.93
CA ASN A 15 10.69 7.00 0.41
C ASN A 15 9.27 7.49 0.07
N GLU A 16 8.99 7.68 -1.21
CA GLU A 16 7.73 8.23 -1.73
C GLU A 16 6.85 7.16 -2.42
N THR A 17 7.20 5.87 -2.26
CA THR A 17 6.48 4.72 -2.84
C THR A 17 6.27 3.57 -1.84
N LEU A 18 5.64 2.48 -2.28
CA LEU A 18 5.36 1.28 -1.49
C LEU A 18 6.63 0.42 -1.30
N GLN A 19 6.64 -0.43 -0.27
CA GLN A 19 7.76 -1.34 0.01
C GLN A 19 7.86 -2.46 -1.04
N HIS A 20 6.72 -3.03 -1.43
CA HIS A 20 6.60 -4.13 -2.37
C HIS A 20 5.18 -4.16 -2.95
N PRO A 21 4.90 -4.92 -4.02
CA PRO A 21 3.55 -5.12 -4.50
C PRO A 21 2.66 -5.73 -3.42
N VAL A 22 1.43 -5.23 -3.29
CA VAL A 22 0.45 -5.68 -2.29
C VAL A 22 -0.94 -5.79 -2.89
N VAL A 23 -1.74 -6.70 -2.32
CA VAL A 23 -3.14 -6.90 -2.68
C VAL A 23 -4.03 -6.64 -1.47
N GLY A 24 -4.86 -5.60 -1.58
CA GLY A 24 -5.90 -5.28 -0.63
C GLY A 24 -7.25 -5.89 -1.03
N THR A 25 -8.03 -6.35 -0.06
CA THR A 25 -9.37 -6.92 -0.32
C THR A 25 -10.36 -6.44 0.72
N HIS A 26 -11.59 -6.13 0.29
CA HIS A 26 -12.72 -5.87 1.16
C HIS A 26 -14.04 -6.11 0.42
N GLY A 27 -14.87 -7.02 0.93
CA GLY A 27 -16.05 -7.50 0.20
C GLY A 27 -15.64 -8.02 -1.20
N ALA A 28 -16.32 -7.51 -2.24
CA ALA A 28 -16.01 -7.84 -3.64
C ALA A 28 -14.93 -6.94 -4.29
N ALA A 29 -14.27 -6.06 -3.53
CA ALA A 29 -13.20 -5.20 -4.04
C ALA A 29 -11.85 -5.89 -3.85
N LYS A 30 -11.06 -5.97 -4.93
CA LYS A 30 -9.67 -6.45 -4.92
C LYS A 30 -8.78 -5.39 -5.54
N ILE A 31 -7.88 -4.82 -4.76
CA ILE A 31 -7.01 -3.72 -5.15
C ILE A 31 -5.58 -4.25 -5.25
N TYR A 32 -5.02 -4.21 -6.45
CA TYR A 32 -3.59 -4.46 -6.64
C TYR A 32 -2.88 -3.11 -6.61
N MET A 33 -1.79 -3.01 -5.83
CA MET A 33 -0.97 -1.81 -5.69
C MET A 33 0.49 -2.21 -5.84
N GLN A 34 1.21 -1.49 -6.68
CA GLN A 34 2.59 -1.79 -7.03
C GLN A 34 3.44 -0.53 -6.88
N PRO A 35 4.62 -0.62 -6.24
CA PRO A 35 5.57 0.48 -6.20
C PRO A 35 6.01 0.86 -7.62
N ALA A 36 6.28 2.14 -7.82
CA ALA A 36 6.64 2.67 -9.12
C ALA A 36 7.93 3.48 -9.03
N SER A 37 8.63 3.60 -10.16
CA SER A 37 9.83 4.42 -10.27
C SER A 37 9.51 5.91 -10.08
N ALA A 38 10.49 6.67 -9.61
CA ALA A 38 10.34 8.11 -9.38
C ALA A 38 9.85 8.83 -10.65
N GLY A 39 8.86 9.70 -10.49
CA GLY A 39 8.27 10.48 -11.58
C GLY A 39 7.13 9.79 -12.34
N THR A 40 6.70 8.60 -11.91
CA THR A 40 5.51 7.93 -12.45
C THR A 40 4.22 8.64 -12.05
N GLY A 41 4.19 9.25 -10.86
CA GLY A 41 3.00 9.81 -10.25
C GLY A 41 2.03 8.74 -9.72
N ILE A 42 0.87 9.20 -9.25
CA ILE A 42 -0.19 8.34 -8.74
C ILE A 42 -1.10 7.89 -9.89
N ILE A 43 -0.91 6.69 -10.40
CA ILE A 43 -1.78 6.07 -11.40
C ILE A 43 -2.80 5.17 -10.69
N ALA A 44 -3.92 5.77 -10.31
CA ALA A 44 -4.99 5.11 -9.57
C ALA A 44 -6.37 5.72 -9.86
N GLY A 45 -7.43 4.95 -9.64
CA GLY A 45 -8.80 5.46 -9.63
C GLY A 45 -9.05 6.42 -8.45
N GLY A 46 -10.00 7.35 -8.60
CA GLY A 46 -10.17 8.50 -7.68
C GLY A 46 -10.26 8.15 -6.19
N ALA A 47 -11.01 7.10 -5.83
CA ALA A 47 -11.13 6.66 -4.44
C ALA A 47 -9.80 6.19 -3.84
N MET A 48 -8.95 5.51 -4.63
CA MET A 48 -7.63 5.06 -4.20
C MET A 48 -6.64 6.24 -4.19
N ARG A 49 -6.70 7.11 -5.21
CA ARG A 49 -5.85 8.30 -5.32
C ARG A 49 -5.97 9.19 -4.09
N ALA A 50 -7.19 9.45 -3.61
CA ALA A 50 -7.40 10.24 -2.39
C ALA A 50 -6.71 9.63 -1.15
N VAL A 51 -6.65 8.29 -1.05
CA VAL A 51 -5.93 7.62 0.04
C VAL A 51 -4.42 7.81 -0.10
N PHE A 52 -3.88 7.64 -1.30
CA PHE A 52 -2.45 7.79 -1.57
C PHE A 52 -1.94 9.22 -1.37
N GLU A 53 -2.71 10.22 -1.80
CA GLU A 53 -2.38 11.64 -1.61
C GLU A 53 -2.28 12.00 -0.12
N VAL A 54 -3.25 11.58 0.70
CA VAL A 54 -3.23 11.84 2.15
C VAL A 54 -2.11 11.07 2.85
N LEU A 55 -1.73 9.90 2.32
CA LEU A 55 -0.62 9.11 2.84
C LEU A 55 0.76 9.71 2.49
N GLY A 56 0.84 10.58 1.49
CA GLY A 56 2.09 11.15 1.00
C GLY A 56 2.83 10.26 -0.02
N VAL A 57 2.14 9.32 -0.66
CA VAL A 57 2.70 8.52 -1.75
C VAL A 57 2.72 9.38 -3.02
N LYS A 58 3.87 9.46 -3.70
CA LYS A 58 3.99 10.18 -4.97
C LYS A 58 3.93 9.25 -6.17
N ASP A 59 4.55 8.08 -6.08
CA ASP A 59 4.71 7.17 -7.21
C ASP A 59 4.07 5.81 -6.89
N VAL A 60 2.99 5.45 -7.59
CA VAL A 60 2.31 4.16 -7.40
C VAL A 60 1.44 3.80 -8.60
N LEU A 61 1.44 2.51 -8.95
CA LEU A 61 0.49 1.92 -9.89
C LEU A 61 -0.57 1.15 -9.11
N ALA A 62 -1.84 1.51 -9.26
CA ALA A 62 -2.93 0.81 -8.57
C ALA A 62 -4.11 0.52 -9.49
N LYS A 63 -4.61 -0.72 -9.41
CA LYS A 63 -5.78 -1.18 -10.16
C LYS A 63 -6.82 -1.80 -9.24
N CYS A 64 -8.05 -1.35 -9.40
CA CYS A 64 -9.22 -1.99 -8.81
C CYS A 64 -9.75 -3.09 -9.74
N MET A 65 -9.95 -4.27 -9.18
CA MET A 65 -10.61 -5.43 -9.77
C MET A 65 -11.86 -5.77 -8.94
N GLY A 66 -12.94 -6.17 -9.61
CA GLY A 66 -14.22 -6.44 -8.96
C GLY A 66 -15.09 -5.19 -8.81
N THR A 67 -15.67 -5.00 -7.62
CA THR A 67 -16.59 -3.87 -7.37
C THR A 67 -15.88 -2.51 -7.39
N ARG A 68 -16.57 -1.50 -7.94
CA ARG A 68 -16.08 -0.11 -8.01
C ARG A 68 -16.75 0.80 -6.98
N ASN A 69 -17.48 0.24 -6.01
CA ASN A 69 -18.08 1.02 -4.94
C ASN A 69 -16.97 1.75 -4.14
N PRO A 70 -16.99 3.10 -4.05
CA PRO A 70 -15.91 3.86 -3.42
C PRO A 70 -15.62 3.46 -1.98
N GLY A 71 -16.65 3.15 -1.18
CA GLY A 71 -16.47 2.73 0.22
C GLY A 71 -15.70 1.43 0.35
N ASN A 72 -16.02 0.43 -0.50
CA ASN A 72 -15.28 -0.84 -0.52
C ASN A 72 -13.87 -0.67 -1.05
N VAL A 73 -13.69 0.16 -2.09
CA VAL A 73 -12.36 0.44 -2.67
C VAL A 73 -11.44 1.09 -1.64
N VAL A 74 -11.91 2.11 -0.90
CA VAL A 74 -11.11 2.76 0.15
C VAL A 74 -10.74 1.75 1.25
N ARG A 75 -11.71 0.97 1.75
CA ARG A 75 -11.45 -0.04 2.79
C ARG A 75 -10.48 -1.12 2.32
N ALA A 76 -10.63 -1.61 1.09
CA ALA A 76 -9.71 -2.59 0.51
C ALA A 76 -8.29 -2.02 0.33
N THR A 77 -8.17 -0.75 -0.09
CA THR A 77 -6.89 -0.06 -0.24
C THR A 77 -6.17 0.04 1.11
N ILE A 78 -6.86 0.53 2.15
CA ILE A 78 -6.31 0.62 3.51
C ILE A 78 -5.92 -0.77 4.04
N ALA A 79 -6.78 -1.78 3.84
CA ALA A 79 -6.49 -3.15 4.27
C ALA A 79 -5.26 -3.76 3.57
N GLY A 80 -4.97 -3.39 2.32
CA GLY A 80 -3.75 -3.79 1.64
C GLY A 80 -2.51 -3.09 2.19
N LEU A 81 -2.60 -1.78 2.41
CA LEU A 81 -1.51 -0.97 2.97
C LEU A 81 -1.13 -1.42 4.40
N GLN A 82 -2.11 -1.82 5.21
CA GLN A 82 -1.89 -2.38 6.55
C GLN A 82 -1.12 -3.70 6.57
N LYS A 83 -1.17 -4.46 5.47
CA LYS A 83 -0.46 -5.75 5.35
C LYS A 83 0.96 -5.58 4.80
N MET A 84 1.32 -4.38 4.37
CA MET A 84 2.65 -4.10 3.84
C MET A 84 3.68 -4.20 4.96
N THR A 85 4.78 -4.87 4.70
CA THR A 85 5.86 -5.08 5.67
C THR A 85 7.15 -4.47 5.16
N THR A 86 7.99 -3.99 6.08
CA THR A 86 9.32 -3.49 5.73
C THR A 86 10.34 -4.61 5.66
N ALA A 87 11.42 -4.42 4.89
CA ALA A 87 12.53 -5.36 4.85
C ALA A 87 13.11 -5.64 6.26
N TYR A 88 13.18 -4.60 7.11
CA TYR A 88 13.61 -4.71 8.51
C TYR A 88 12.71 -5.64 9.34
N GLU A 89 11.39 -5.49 9.23
CA GLU A 89 10.44 -6.36 9.93
C GLU A 89 10.54 -7.81 9.46
N VAL A 90 10.75 -8.02 8.16
CA VAL A 90 10.91 -9.36 7.59
C VAL A 90 12.22 -10.00 8.04
N ALA A 91 13.32 -9.25 8.05
CA ALA A 91 14.63 -9.69 8.53
C ALA A 91 14.57 -10.08 10.01
N ALA A 92 13.98 -9.23 10.86
CA ALA A 92 13.79 -9.52 12.28
C ALA A 92 12.92 -10.77 12.51
N LYS A 93 11.83 -10.94 11.75
CA LYS A 93 10.97 -12.14 11.84
C LYS A 93 11.69 -13.42 11.39
N ARG A 94 12.61 -13.32 10.43
CA ARG A 94 13.34 -14.47 9.87
C ARG A 94 14.67 -14.74 10.58
N GLY A 95 15.12 -13.85 11.48
CA GLY A 95 16.42 -13.97 12.15
C GLY A 95 17.62 -13.86 11.20
N LYS A 96 17.44 -13.15 10.07
CA LYS A 96 18.46 -13.02 9.01
C LYS A 96 19.00 -11.59 8.93
N PRO A 97 20.25 -11.39 8.48
CA PRO A 97 20.76 -10.06 8.19
C PRO A 97 19.94 -9.40 7.08
N ILE A 98 19.81 -8.08 7.12
CA ILE A 98 18.98 -7.32 6.16
C ILE A 98 19.46 -7.46 4.72
N GLU A 99 20.77 -7.55 4.52
CA GLU A 99 21.41 -7.72 3.22
C GLU A 99 20.93 -8.98 2.51
N GLU A 100 20.80 -10.09 3.25
CA GLU A 100 20.29 -11.35 2.71
C GLU A 100 18.80 -11.24 2.33
N VAL A 101 18.01 -10.46 3.06
CA VAL A 101 16.60 -10.26 2.74
C VAL A 101 16.41 -9.38 1.50
N LEU A 102 17.25 -8.35 1.33
CA LEU A 102 17.20 -7.45 0.18
C LEU A 102 17.71 -8.12 -1.10
N ALA A 103 18.74 -8.97 -1.01
CA ALA A 103 19.30 -9.68 -2.17
C ALA A 103 18.32 -10.65 -2.85
N ASN A 104 17.23 -11.03 -2.17
CA ASN A 104 16.19 -11.91 -2.73
C ASN A 104 15.04 -11.15 -3.43
N VAL A 105 15.14 -9.82 -3.53
CA VAL A 105 14.06 -8.94 -4.05
C VAL A 105 14.41 -8.34 -5.42
N GLU A 106 15.59 -8.64 -5.97
CA GLU A 106 16.00 -8.25 -7.32
C GLU A 106 15.40 -9.13 -8.43
#